data_AF-A0A967HUG4-F1
#
_entry.id   AF-A0A967HUG4-F1
#
_cell.length_a   1.000
_cell.length_b   1.000
_cell.length_c   1.000
_cell.angle_alpha   90.00
_cell.angle_beta   90.00
_cell.angle_gamma   90.00
#
_symmetry.space_group_name_H-M   'P 1'
#
loop_
_entity.id
_entity.type
_entity.pdbx_description
1 polymer ?
#
loop_
_entity_poly.entity_id
_entity_poly.type
_entity_poly.pdbx_seq_one_letter_code
_entity_poly.pdbx_strand_id
1 'polypeptide(L)'
;EKGDLPKTVSQFGSTPEEIFVCWEQVADIVGKDEMKNIPLGAVGIFSYADRLRVGLQQLMAGARCFSLPAVSRKELMSLTEECAKVTGIPFITECYLDEAMEVLNS
;
A
#
# COMPACT_ATOMS: atom_id res chain seq x y z
N GLU A 1 -6.31 -31.66 19.17
CA GLU A 1 -6.86 -31.36 17.83
C GLU A 1 -5.73 -31.51 16.83
N LYS A 2 -5.97 -32.14 15.67
CA LYS A 2 -4.91 -32.35 14.67
C LYS A 2 -4.41 -30.99 14.21
N GLY A 3 -3.14 -30.70 14.47
CA GLY A 3 -2.43 -29.49 14.03
C GLY A 3 -2.20 -29.44 12.52
N ASP A 4 -3.16 -29.93 11.74
CA ASP A 4 -3.14 -29.83 10.29
C ASP A 4 -3.60 -28.42 9.92
N LEU A 5 -2.69 -27.66 9.32
CA LEU A 5 -3.00 -26.36 8.74
C LEU A 5 -4.20 -26.47 7.79
N PRO A 6 -5.13 -25.51 7.80
CA PRO A 6 -6.21 -25.47 6.82
C PRO A 6 -5.63 -25.57 5.40
N LYS A 7 -6.30 -26.28 4.49
CA LYS A 7 -5.83 -26.46 3.10
C LYS A 7 -5.53 -25.13 2.38
N THR A 8 -6.21 -24.06 2.78
CA THR A 8 -6.02 -22.70 2.28
C THR A 8 -4.69 -22.08 2.70
N VAL A 9 -4.10 -22.54 3.81
CA VAL A 9 -2.81 -22.05 4.34
C VAL A 9 -1.69 -23.01 4.00
N SER A 10 -1.95 -24.32 3.97
CA SER A 10 -0.94 -25.35 3.65
C SER A 10 -0.34 -25.21 2.26
N GLN A 11 -1.03 -24.53 1.33
CA GLN A 11 -0.48 -24.21 0.00
C GLN A 11 0.69 -23.21 0.04
N PHE A 12 0.81 -22.45 1.12
CA PHE A 12 1.86 -21.43 1.28
C PHE A 12 3.06 -21.92 2.09
N GLY A 13 2.96 -23.09 2.73
CA GLY A 13 4.02 -23.65 3.56
C GLY A 13 3.48 -24.55 4.65
N SER A 14 4.39 -25.25 5.33
CA SER A 14 4.10 -26.11 6.48
C SER A 14 4.58 -25.51 7.79
N THR A 15 5.47 -24.52 7.75
CA THR A 15 5.98 -23.82 8.95
C THR A 15 5.62 -22.34 8.95
N PRO A 16 5.57 -21.66 10.12
CA PRO A 16 5.33 -20.22 10.19
C PRO A 16 6.32 -19.39 9.36
N GLU A 17 7.59 -19.80 9.33
CA GLU A 17 8.65 -19.17 8.54
C GLU A 17 8.35 -19.22 7.03
N GLU A 18 7.79 -20.33 6.55
CA GLU A 18 7.40 -20.49 5.15
C GLU A 18 6.11 -19.73 4.83
N ILE A 19 5.14 -19.73 5.75
CA ILE A 19 3.82 -19.12 5.54
C ILE A 19 3.90 -17.58 5.55
N PHE A 20 4.72 -16.99 6.42
CA PHE A 20 4.80 -15.54 6.57
C PHE A 20 5.92 -14.93 5.72
N VAL A 21 5.52 -14.19 4.69
CA VAL A 21 6.43 -13.50 3.75
C VAL A 21 7.47 -12.64 4.44
N CYS A 22 7.08 -11.92 5.51
CA CYS A 22 7.96 -11.00 6.22
C CYS A 22 8.59 -11.60 7.49
N TRP A 23 8.65 -12.93 7.64
CA TRP A 23 9.18 -13.58 8.84
C TRP A 23 10.60 -13.10 9.18
N GLU A 24 11.54 -13.21 8.23
CA GLU A 24 12.94 -12.82 8.47
C GLU A 24 13.08 -11.33 8.77
N GLN A 25 12.26 -10.47 8.14
CA GLN A 25 12.29 -9.03 8.42
C GLN A 25 11.86 -8.71 9.85
N VAL A 26 10.84 -9.41 10.36
CA VAL A 26 10.43 -9.27 11.77
C VAL A 26 11.52 -9.83 12.68
N ALA A 27 12.12 -10.97 12.34
CA ALA A 27 13.20 -11.58 13.09
C ALA A 27 14.45 -10.68 13.18
N ASP A 28 14.76 -9.92 12.12
CA ASP A 28 15.85 -8.94 12.11
C ASP A 28 15.56 -7.74 13.04
N ILE A 29 14.29 -7.38 13.24
CA ILE A 29 13.87 -6.26 14.11
C ILE A 29 13.87 -6.68 15.58
N VAL A 30 13.29 -7.84 15.90
CA VAL A 30 13.08 -8.28 17.30
C VAL A 30 14.14 -9.24 17.82
N GLY A 31 14.94 -9.83 16.93
CA GLY A 31 15.89 -10.89 17.21
C GLY A 31 15.29 -12.28 16.98
N LYS A 32 16.08 -13.19 16.38
CA LYS A 32 15.65 -14.56 16.03
C LYS A 32 15.16 -15.37 17.23
N ASP A 33 15.81 -15.22 18.38
CA ASP A 33 15.44 -15.92 19.61
C ASP A 33 14.09 -15.45 20.19
N GLU A 34 13.68 -14.23 19.87
CA GLU A 34 12.46 -13.60 20.38
C GLU A 34 11.23 -13.94 19.52
N MET A 35 11.43 -14.39 18.27
CA MET A 35 10.33 -14.75 17.36
C MET A 35 9.36 -15.79 17.94
N LYS A 36 9.84 -16.70 18.80
CA LYS A 36 9.00 -17.68 19.50
C LYS A 36 7.99 -17.07 20.48
N ASN A 37 8.27 -15.85 20.96
CA ASN A 37 7.41 -15.11 21.88
C ASN A 37 6.47 -14.14 21.12
N ILE A 38 6.72 -13.88 19.83
CA ILE A 38 5.93 -12.99 19.01
C ILE A 38 4.66 -13.71 18.53
N PRO A 39 3.47 -13.14 18.74
CA PRO A 39 2.25 -13.69 18.18
C PRO A 39 2.30 -13.70 16.64
N LEU A 40 1.93 -14.82 16.01
CA LEU A 40 1.88 -14.93 14.55
C LEU A 40 0.98 -13.87 13.88
N GLY A 41 -0.07 -13.43 14.59
CA GLY A 41 -0.91 -12.33 14.14
C GLY A 41 -0.14 -11.00 13.98
N ALA A 42 0.86 -10.75 14.82
CA ALA A 42 1.70 -9.55 14.70
C ALA A 42 2.57 -9.61 13.43
N VAL A 43 3.15 -10.79 13.13
CA VAL A 43 3.90 -11.02 11.88
C VAL A 43 3.00 -10.83 10.65
N GLY A 44 1.74 -11.29 10.74
CA GLY A 44 0.74 -11.07 9.71
C GLY A 44 0.41 -9.60 9.48
N ILE A 45 0.18 -8.83 10.56
CA ILE A 45 -0.07 -7.38 10.47
C ILE A 45 1.15 -6.64 9.92
N PHE A 46 2.36 -7.01 10.32
CA PHE A 46 3.58 -6.45 9.76
C PHE A 46 3.64 -6.67 8.24
N SER A 47 3.39 -7.90 7.80
CA SER A 47 3.36 -8.25 6.37
C SER A 47 2.30 -7.43 5.60
N TYR A 48 1.13 -7.22 6.20
CA TYR A 48 0.08 -6.39 5.62
C TYR A 48 0.48 -4.92 5.53
N ALA A 49 1.10 -4.37 6.59
CA ALA A 49 1.61 -3.01 6.60
C ALA A 49 2.73 -2.81 5.56
N ASP A 50 3.61 -3.79 5.36
CA ASP A 50 4.64 -3.74 4.32
C ASP A 50 4.01 -3.70 2.91
N ARG A 51 2.97 -4.52 2.68
CA ARG A 51 2.20 -4.47 1.42
C ARG A 51 1.55 -3.10 1.21
N LEU A 52 0.98 -2.49 2.25
CA LEU A 52 0.41 -1.14 2.17
C LEU A 52 1.49 -0.10 1.84
N ARG A 53 2.67 -0.20 2.48
CA ARG A 53 3.82 0.67 2.20
C ARG A 53 4.25 0.58 0.73
N VAL A 54 4.38 -0.63 0.19
CA VAL A 54 4.75 -0.84 -1.23
C VAL A 54 3.68 -0.30 -2.17
N GLY A 55 2.40 -0.57 -1.91
CA GLY A 55 1.30 -0.05 -2.74
C GLY A 55 1.24 1.48 -2.74
N LEU A 56 1.43 2.11 -1.57
CA LEU A 56 1.51 3.57 -1.48
C LEU A 56 2.71 4.11 -2.26
N GLN A 57 3.87 3.48 -2.17
CA GLN A 57 5.06 3.88 -2.95
C GLN A 57 4.80 3.80 -4.46
N GLN A 58 4.07 2.80 -4.93
CA GLN A 58 3.68 2.68 -6.35
C GLN A 58 2.76 3.82 -6.78
N LEU A 59 1.75 4.17 -5.97
CA LEU A 59 0.88 5.31 -6.23
C LEU A 59 1.66 6.63 -6.23
N MET A 60 2.54 6.82 -5.26
CA MET A 60 3.42 7.99 -5.16
C MET A 60 4.35 8.11 -6.36
N ALA A 61 4.93 7.00 -6.83
CA ALA A 61 5.76 6.99 -8.04
C ALA A 61 4.96 7.40 -9.28
N GLY A 62 3.73 6.89 -9.44
CA GLY A 62 2.83 7.29 -10.53
C GLY A 62 2.46 8.78 -10.49
N ALA A 63 2.27 9.33 -9.29
CA ALA A 63 2.01 10.74 -9.06
C ALA A 63 3.27 11.64 -9.07
N ARG A 64 4.47 11.05 -9.18
CA ARG A 64 5.78 11.74 -9.06
C ARG A 64 5.99 12.45 -7.71
N CYS A 65 5.41 11.93 -6.64
CA CYS A 65 5.61 12.39 -5.26
C CYS A 65 6.72 11.56 -4.59
N PHE A 66 7.87 12.16 -4.29
CA PHE A 66 9.01 11.44 -3.68
C PHE A 66 9.04 11.46 -2.14
N SER A 67 8.05 12.08 -1.51
CA SER A 67 7.91 12.13 -0.06
C SER A 67 6.43 12.23 0.32
N LEU A 68 6.07 11.79 1.54
CA LEU A 68 4.69 11.89 2.01
C LEU A 68 4.15 13.33 2.01
N PRO A 69 4.93 14.36 2.41
CA PRO A 69 4.46 15.76 2.34
C PRO A 69 4.27 16.29 0.91
N ALA A 70 4.84 15.63 -0.11
CA ALA A 70 4.65 16.01 -1.50
C ALA A 70 3.30 15.52 -2.08
N VAL A 71 2.59 14.62 -1.40
CA VAL A 71 1.26 14.16 -1.80
C VAL A 71 0.24 15.24 -1.47
N SER A 72 -0.54 15.68 -2.45
CA SER A 72 -1.56 16.70 -2.27
C SER A 72 -2.89 16.30 -2.93
N ARG A 73 -3.87 17.22 -2.91
CA ARG A 73 -5.14 17.00 -3.64
C ARG A 73 -5.00 17.23 -5.15
N LYS A 74 -3.86 17.73 -5.65
CA LYS A 74 -3.60 17.92 -7.08
C LYS A 74 -3.42 16.59 -7.84
N GLU A 75 -3.09 15.54 -7.10
CA GLU A 75 -2.89 14.19 -7.59
C GLU A 75 -4.21 13.41 -7.69
N LEU A 76 -5.33 14.02 -7.30
CA LEU A 76 -6.67 13.45 -7.36
C LEU A 76 -7.49 14.11 -8.48
N MET A 77 -8.41 13.34 -9.05
CA MET A 77 -9.41 13.80 -10.01
C MET A 77 -10.78 13.25 -9.65
N SER A 78 -11.81 14.06 -9.82
CA SER A 78 -13.19 13.62 -9.62
C SER A 78 -13.69 12.87 -10.84
N LEU A 79 -14.23 11.66 -10.64
CA LEU A 79 -14.81 10.85 -11.72
C LEU A 79 -16.27 11.20 -12.04
N THR A 80 -16.92 12.03 -11.21
CA THR A 80 -18.27 12.55 -11.46
C THR A 80 -18.33 14.04 -11.13
N GLU A 81 -19.27 14.75 -11.76
CA GLU A 81 -19.47 16.17 -11.46
C GLU A 81 -19.98 16.40 -10.04
N GLU A 82 -20.78 15.49 -9.49
CA GLU A 82 -21.27 15.59 -8.10
C GLU A 82 -20.10 15.52 -7.12
N CYS A 83 -19.14 14.62 -7.35
CA CYS A 83 -17.93 14.52 -6.56
C CYS A 83 -17.12 15.83 -6.65
N ALA A 84 -17.00 16.40 -7.85
CA ALA A 84 -16.31 17.69 -8.03
C ALA A 84 -17.01 18.82 -7.26
N LYS A 85 -18.34 18.92 -7.38
CA LYS A 85 -19.17 19.93 -6.68
C LYS A 85 -19.05 19.83 -5.16
N VAL A 86 -18.97 18.63 -4.60
CA VAL A 86 -18.90 18.42 -3.14
C VAL A 86 -17.47 18.56 -2.60
N THR A 87 -16.47 18.03 -3.32
CA THR A 87 -15.10 17.92 -2.80
C THR A 87 -14.19 19.08 -3.20
N GLY A 88 -14.58 19.86 -4.21
CA GLY A 88 -13.75 20.87 -4.84
C GLY A 88 -12.56 20.31 -5.64
N ILE A 89 -12.46 18.98 -5.81
CA ILE A 89 -11.45 18.37 -6.67
C ILE A 89 -11.94 18.45 -8.12
N PRO A 90 -11.14 18.96 -9.08
CA PRO A 90 -11.56 19.14 -10.46
C PRO A 90 -12.11 17.87 -11.10
N PHE A 91 -13.05 18.02 -12.03
CA PHE A 91 -13.56 16.89 -12.80
C PHE A 91 -12.48 16.40 -13.78
N ILE A 92 -12.54 15.12 -14.17
CA ILE A 92 -11.50 14.47 -15.00
C ILE A 92 -11.16 15.24 -16.28
N THR A 93 -12.13 15.92 -16.89
CA THR A 93 -11.92 16.70 -18.13
C THR A 93 -11.28 18.08 -17.90
N GLU A 94 -11.27 18.55 -16.66
CA GLU A 94 -10.72 19.86 -16.25
C GLU A 94 -9.32 19.73 -15.66
N CYS A 95 -8.95 18.53 -15.20
CA CYS A 95 -7.63 18.27 -14.63
C CYS A 95 -6.52 18.55 -15.64
N TYR A 96 -5.56 19.41 -15.27
CA TYR A 96 -4.42 19.82 -16.09
C TYR A 96 -4.76 20.52 -17.42
N LEU A 97 -6.00 21.00 -17.59
CA LEU A 97 -6.44 21.63 -18.83
C LEU A 97 -5.72 22.96 -19.08
N ASP A 98 -5.58 23.79 -18.05
CA ASP A 98 -4.94 25.10 -18.15
C ASP A 98 -3.46 24.95 -18.55
N GLU A 99 -2.74 24.06 -17.88
CA GLU A 99 -1.34 23.75 -18.19
C GLU A 99 -1.18 23.17 -19.60
N ALA A 100 -2.10 22.32 -20.05
CA ALA A 100 -2.09 21.78 -21.41
C ALA A 100 -2.32 22.87 -22.46
N MET A 101 -3.25 23.81 -22.20
CA MET A 101 -3.53 24.93 -23.09
C MET A 101 -2.38 25.95 -23.13
N GLU A 102 -1.67 26.17 -22.03
CA GLU A 102 -0.47 27.01 -22.01
C GLU A 102 0.62 26.43 -22.93
N VAL A 103 0.87 25.12 -22.87
CA VAL A 103 1.85 24.44 -23.73
C VAL A 103 1.43 24.44 -25.20
N LEU A 104 0.13 24.36 -25.50
CA LEU A 104 -0.36 24.40 -26.88
C LEU A 104 -0.27 25.79 -27.51
N ASN A 105 -0.37 26.85 -26.71
CA ASN A 105 -0.36 28.23 -27.17
C ASN A 105 1.03 28.90 -27.09
N SER A 106 2.04 28.22 -26.53
CA SER A 106 3.44 28.64 -26.52
C SER A 106 4.16 28.29 -27.82
#